data_AF-A0A936A7P2-F1
#
_entry.id   AF-A0A936A7P2-F1
#
_cell.length_a   1.000
_cell.length_b   1.000
_cell.length_c   1.000
_cell.angle_alpha   90.00
_cell.angle_beta   90.00
_cell.angle_gamma   90.00
#
_symmetry.space_group_name_H-M   'P 1'
#
loop_
_entity.id
_entity.type
_entity.pdbx_description
1 polymer ?
#
loop_
_entity_poly.entity_id
_entity_poly.type
_entity_poly.pdbx_seq_one_letter_code
_entity_poly.pdbx_strand_id
1 'polypeptide(L)'
;MMLGRMGLLFLLRGQDGSLLLLDEPETHFNDVWKREIVDMIDMGLLNCTEANVIVATHTSIALTDAFAAEVTVLDKTKGRSTARGVTGGLFGTDPGEVNMNLFHADSSIGSRSVEIVDPTAQDRMEGTRK
;
A
#
# COMPACT_ATOMS: atom_id res chain seq x y z
N MET A 1 14.52 -14.14 -0.70
CA MET A 1 14.50 -12.65 -0.65
C MET A 1 13.85 -12.10 0.61
N MET A 2 12.68 -12.61 1.06
CA MET A 2 12.02 -12.14 2.30
C MET A 2 12.88 -12.26 3.57
N LEU A 3 13.52 -13.41 3.80
CA LEU A 3 14.36 -13.64 4.98
C LEU A 3 15.52 -12.64 5.09
N GLY A 4 16.10 -12.22 3.96
CA GLY A 4 17.19 -11.22 3.96
C GLY A 4 16.70 -9.82 4.32
N ARG A 5 15.52 -9.41 3.82
CA ARG A 5 14.90 -8.12 4.15
C ARG A 5 14.49 -8.07 5.62
N MET A 6 13.86 -9.12 6.13
CA MET A 6 13.49 -9.22 7.54
C MET A 6 14.71 -9.33 8.45
N GLY A 7 15.75 -10.05 8.03
CA GLY A 7 17.02 -10.13 8.75
C GLY A 7 17.68 -8.76 8.95
N LEU A 8 17.53 -7.84 7.99
CA LEU A 8 18.05 -6.48 8.10
C LEU A 8 17.39 -5.71 9.27
N LEU A 9 16.07 -5.89 9.48
CA LEU A 9 15.35 -5.28 10.60
C LEU A 9 15.93 -5.75 11.94
N PHE A 10 16.21 -7.05 12.06
CA PHE A 10 16.80 -7.61 13.29
C PHE A 10 18.24 -7.13 13.53
N LEU A 11 19.03 -6.91 12.48
CA LEU A 11 20.40 -6.39 12.61
C LEU A 11 20.44 -4.94 13.09
N LEU A 12 19.39 -4.17 12.83
CA LEU A 12 19.27 -2.78 13.24
C LEU A 12 18.72 -2.63 14.66
N ARG A 13 18.39 -3.73 15.35
CA ARG A 13 17.92 -3.67 16.74
C ARG A 13 18.97 -3.05 17.66
N GLY A 14 18.52 -2.11 18.49
CA GLY A 14 19.38 -1.39 19.44
C GLY A 14 20.29 -0.33 18.78
N GLN A 15 20.07 -0.01 17.49
CA GLN A 15 20.67 1.13 16.82
C GLN A 15 19.65 2.28 16.78
N ASP A 16 19.56 3.01 17.89
CA ASP A 16 18.65 4.16 18.02
C ASP A 16 19.02 5.31 17.07
N GLY A 17 18.03 6.10 16.68
CA GLY A 17 18.19 7.24 15.78
C GLY A 17 18.34 6.83 14.30
N SER A 18 17.95 5.60 13.94
CA SER A 18 18.03 5.12 12.56
C SER A 18 16.82 5.54 11.73
N LEU A 19 17.04 5.75 10.43
CA LEU A 19 15.99 5.98 9.43
C LEU A 19 16.04 4.86 8.39
N LEU A 20 14.96 4.10 8.28
CA LEU A 20 14.81 3.04 7.29
C LEU A 20 13.90 3.49 6.17
N LEU A 21 14.35 3.30 4.93
CA LEU A 21 13.57 3.51 3.73
C LEU A 21 13.34 2.15 3.07
N LEU A 22 12.09 1.68 3.06
CA LEU A 22 11.70 0.40 2.49
C LEU A 22 10.91 0.66 1.22
N ASP A 23 11.47 0.26 0.08
CA ASP A 23 10.81 0.35 -1.22
C ASP A 23 10.22 -1.01 -1.59
N GLU A 24 8.89 -1.07 -1.67
CA GLU A 24 8.09 -2.29 -1.86
C GLU A 24 8.63 -3.50 -1.08
N PRO A 25 8.70 -3.44 0.26
CA PRO A 25 9.17 -4.57 1.06
C PRO A 25 8.37 -5.87 0.80
N GLU A 26 7.12 -5.74 0.34
CA GLU A 26 6.14 -6.79 0.11
C GLU A 26 6.14 -7.45 -1.28
N THR A 27 6.96 -7.03 -2.25
CA THR A 27 6.88 -7.50 -3.67
C THR A 27 6.88 -9.03 -3.82
N HIS A 28 7.44 -9.76 -2.85
CA HIS A 28 7.51 -11.22 -2.84
C HIS A 28 6.67 -11.90 -1.76
N PHE A 29 5.76 -11.15 -1.13
CA PHE A 29 4.91 -11.64 -0.05
C PHE A 29 3.60 -12.16 -0.65
N ASN A 30 3.04 -13.20 -0.02
CA ASN A 30 1.65 -13.54 -0.28
C ASN A 30 0.73 -12.53 0.42
N ASP A 31 -0.54 -12.46 0.02
CA ASP A 31 -1.46 -11.44 0.53
C ASP A 31 -1.74 -11.54 2.04
N VAL A 32 -1.54 -12.72 2.65
CA VAL A 32 -1.61 -12.87 4.12
C VAL A 32 -0.45 -12.11 4.77
N TRP A 33 0.77 -12.29 4.28
CA TRP A 33 1.94 -11.59 4.82
C TRP A 33 1.97 -10.10 4.50
N LYS A 34 1.34 -9.66 3.39
CA LYS A 34 1.23 -8.23 3.09
C LYS A 34 0.41 -7.48 4.15
N ARG A 35 -0.60 -8.14 4.73
CA ARG A 35 -1.42 -7.58 5.83
C ARG A 35 -0.61 -7.36 7.10
N GLU A 36 0.36 -8.23 7.34
CA GLU A 36 1.15 -8.25 8.57
C GLU A 36 2.44 -7.42 8.46
N ILE A 37 2.63 -6.64 7.39
CA ILE A 37 3.92 -5.97 7.17
C ILE A 37 4.24 -4.91 8.21
N VAL A 38 3.21 -4.19 8.67
CA VAL A 38 3.35 -3.17 9.73
C VAL A 38 3.69 -3.86 11.05
N ASP A 39 2.95 -4.90 11.42
CA ASP A 39 3.22 -5.73 12.61
C ASP A 39 4.62 -6.37 12.58
N MET A 40 5.05 -6.88 11.43
CA MET A 40 6.39 -7.43 11.23
C MET A 40 7.50 -6.40 11.46
N ILE A 41 7.31 -5.15 11.03
CA ILE A 41 8.25 -4.05 11.28
C ILE A 41 8.21 -3.64 12.74
N ASP A 42 7.03 -3.56 13.33
CA ASP A 42 6.84 -3.20 14.73
C ASP A 42 7.51 -4.21 15.66
N MET A 43 7.16 -5.50 15.54
CA MET A 43 7.79 -6.59 16.29
C MET A 43 9.28 -6.72 15.98
N GLY A 44 9.67 -6.53 14.71
CA GLY A 44 11.03 -6.74 14.24
C GLY A 44 12.02 -5.66 14.70
N LEU A 45 11.58 -4.41 14.83
CA LEU A 45 12.48 -3.27 15.06
C LEU A 45 11.95 -2.27 16.10
N LEU A 46 10.75 -1.74 15.89
CA LEU A 46 10.24 -0.57 16.64
C LEU A 46 9.96 -0.89 18.11
N ASN A 47 9.61 -2.13 18.46
CA ASN A 47 9.41 -2.55 19.84
C ASN A 47 10.66 -2.48 20.73
N CYS A 48 11.86 -2.40 20.15
CA CYS A 48 13.11 -2.44 20.91
C CYS A 48 14.11 -1.34 20.51
N THR A 49 13.77 -0.50 19.54
CA THR A 49 14.70 0.47 18.93
C THR A 49 13.96 1.73 18.54
N GLU A 50 14.49 2.89 18.90
CA GLU A 50 13.94 4.16 18.43
C GLU A 50 14.38 4.41 16.99
N ALA A 51 13.54 4.02 16.03
CA ALA A 51 13.79 4.16 14.60
C ALA A 51 12.60 4.80 13.88
N ASN A 52 12.89 5.53 12.79
CA ASN A 52 11.87 6.01 11.87
C ASN A 52 11.84 5.09 10.65
N VAL A 53 10.66 4.63 10.24
CA VAL A 53 10.51 3.75 9.07
C VAL A 53 9.58 4.41 8.07
N ILE A 54 10.05 4.57 6.84
CA ILE A 54 9.25 5.04 5.71
C ILE A 54 9.11 3.87 4.74
N VAL A 55 7.86 3.51 4.46
CA VAL A 55 7.51 2.44 3.54
C VAL A 55 6.89 3.06 2.29
N ALA A 56 7.51 2.82 1.14
CA ALA A 56 6.90 3.07 -0.16
C ALA A 56 6.23 1.77 -0.63
N THR A 57 4.93 1.83 -0.90
CA THR A 57 4.14 0.66 -1.30
C THR A 57 3.08 1.05 -2.31
N HIS A 58 2.75 0.10 -3.18
CA HIS A 58 1.61 0.17 -4.08
C HIS A 58 0.44 -0.73 -3.64
N THR A 59 0.56 -1.40 -2.48
CA THR A 59 -0.47 -2.31 -2.00
C THR A 59 -1.48 -1.62 -1.09
N SER A 60 -2.75 -1.68 -1.45
CA SER A 60 -3.83 -1.17 -0.59
C SER A 60 -3.99 -1.97 0.69
N ILE A 61 -3.61 -3.25 0.68
CA ILE A 61 -3.81 -4.15 1.82
C ILE A 61 -2.89 -3.86 3.01
N ALA A 62 -1.75 -3.21 2.79
CA ALA A 62 -0.90 -2.74 3.88
C ALA A 62 -1.43 -1.43 4.48
N LEU A 63 -2.09 -0.60 3.67
CA LEU A 63 -2.65 0.68 4.11
C LEU A 63 -3.85 0.53 5.04
N THR A 64 -4.48 -0.64 5.06
CA THR A 64 -5.59 -0.94 5.99
C THR A 64 -5.11 -1.04 7.45
N ASP A 65 -3.81 -1.17 7.68
CA ASP A 65 -3.20 -1.24 9.00
C ASP A 65 -2.44 0.06 9.38
N ALA A 66 -2.65 1.14 8.61
CA ALA A 66 -2.04 2.45 8.85
C ALA A 66 -3.09 3.53 9.12
N PHE A 67 -2.76 4.48 10.00
CA PHE A 67 -3.61 5.66 10.21
C PHE A 67 -3.47 6.64 9.05
N ALA A 68 -4.55 7.38 8.75
CA ALA A 68 -4.51 8.35 7.66
C ALA A 68 -3.47 9.46 7.85
N ALA A 69 -3.13 9.79 9.10
CA ALA A 69 -2.07 10.74 9.44
C ALA A 69 -0.66 10.23 9.09
N GLU A 70 -0.48 8.92 8.97
CA GLU A 70 0.80 8.27 8.66
C GLU A 70 0.98 8.02 7.16
N VAL A 71 -0.08 8.22 6.37
CA VAL A 71 -0.09 7.95 4.93
C VAL A 71 0.02 9.23 4.12
N THR A 72 1.00 9.27 3.23
CA THR A 72 1.14 10.31 2.21
C THR A 72 1.02 9.67 0.83
N VAL A 73 0.08 10.17 0.01
CA VAL A 73 -0.10 9.72 -1.36
C VAL A 73 0.70 10.60 -2.30
N LEU A 74 1.42 9.96 -3.22
CA LEU A 74 2.16 10.61 -4.29
C LEU A 74 1.38 10.47 -5.60
N ASP A 75 0.80 11.58 -6.07
CA ASP A 75 0.12 11.64 -7.36
C ASP A 75 1.07 12.18 -8.44
N LYS A 76 1.03 11.58 -9.63
CA LYS A 76 1.81 12.04 -10.79
C LYS A 76 0.88 12.62 -11.85
N THR A 77 0.86 13.94 -11.98
CA THR A 77 0.07 14.65 -12.99
C THR A 77 0.97 15.44 -13.94
N LYS A 78 0.86 15.16 -15.25
CA LYS A 78 1.54 15.90 -16.33
C LYS A 78 3.04 16.16 -16.09
N GLY A 79 3.75 15.16 -15.56
CA GLY A 79 5.21 15.25 -15.30
C GLY A 79 5.61 15.92 -13.99
N ARG A 80 4.64 16.35 -13.15
CA ARG A 80 4.87 16.83 -11.80
C ARG A 80 4.36 15.81 -10.78
N SER A 81 5.16 15.56 -9.75
CA SER A 81 4.73 14.77 -8.59
C SER A 81 4.19 15.71 -7.52
N THR A 82 3.00 15.41 -7.02
CA THR A 82 2.36 16.13 -5.90
C THR A 82 2.17 15.16 -4.75
N ALA A 83 2.45 15.62 -3.53
CA ALA A 83 2.15 14.87 -2.32
C ALA A 83 0.85 15.40 -1.72
N ARG A 84 -0.03 14.49 -1.30
CA ARG A 84 -1.23 14.84 -0.52
C ARG A 84 -1.34 13.93 0.69
N GLY A 85 -1.82 14.49 1.79
CA GLY A 85 -2.24 13.71 2.95
C GLY A 85 -3.56 12.99 2.66
N VAL A 86 -3.85 11.96 3.44
CA VAL A 86 -5.13 11.26 3.39
C VAL A 86 -6.04 11.76 4.51
N THR A 87 -7.30 12.00 4.18
CA THR A 87 -8.34 12.39 5.13
C THR A 87 -9.43 11.32 5.14
N GLY A 88 -9.69 10.72 6.31
CA GLY A 88 -10.73 9.69 6.47
C GLY A 88 -10.26 8.47 7.27
N GLY A 89 -11.10 7.45 7.36
CA GLY A 89 -10.74 6.15 7.92
C GLY A 89 -9.99 5.33 6.87
N LEU A 90 -8.70 5.06 7.12
CA LEU A 90 -7.90 4.08 6.38
C LEU A 90 -7.74 2.80 7.20
N PHE A 91 -7.45 2.98 8.48
CA PHE A 91 -7.32 1.90 9.45
C PHE A 91 -8.59 1.05 9.52
N GLY A 92 -8.44 -0.28 9.37
CA GLY A 92 -9.52 -1.26 9.39
C GLY A 92 -10.47 -1.25 8.19
N THR A 93 -10.15 -0.48 7.14
CA THR A 93 -11.00 -0.37 5.94
C THR A 93 -10.81 -1.55 5.00
N ASP A 94 -11.81 -1.85 4.15
CA ASP A 94 -11.65 -2.87 3.12
C ASP A 94 -10.60 -2.43 2.05
N PRO A 95 -9.67 -3.31 1.63
CA PRO A 95 -8.67 -2.97 0.62
C PRO A 95 -9.28 -2.53 -0.72
N GLY A 96 -10.46 -3.02 -1.06
CA GLY A 96 -11.22 -2.60 -2.23
C GLY A 96 -11.68 -1.14 -2.11
N GLU A 97 -12.17 -0.73 -0.94
CA GLU A 97 -12.50 0.68 -0.69
C GLU A 97 -11.27 1.58 -0.74
N VAL A 98 -10.12 1.13 -0.22
CA VAL A 98 -8.85 1.85 -0.38
C VAL A 98 -8.50 2.01 -1.86
N ASN A 99 -8.63 0.95 -2.67
CA ASN A 99 -8.39 1.03 -4.11
C ASN A 99 -9.31 2.04 -4.82
N MET A 100 -10.60 2.03 -4.50
CA MET A 100 -11.57 2.93 -5.13
C MET A 100 -11.37 4.39 -4.68
N ASN A 101 -11.23 4.62 -3.37
CA ASN A 101 -11.25 5.96 -2.80
C ASN A 101 -9.88 6.64 -2.82
N LEU A 102 -8.80 5.87 -2.61
CA LEU A 102 -7.45 6.41 -2.50
C LEU A 102 -6.71 6.40 -3.84
N PHE A 103 -6.79 5.27 -4.55
CA PHE A 103 -6.09 5.06 -5.81
C PHE A 103 -6.96 5.35 -7.04
N HIS A 104 -8.22 5.73 -6.84
CA HIS A 104 -9.17 6.04 -7.91
C HIS A 104 -9.28 4.93 -8.96
N ALA A 105 -9.21 3.67 -8.51
CA ALA A 105 -9.43 2.53 -9.38
C ALA A 105 -10.87 2.53 -9.92
N ASP A 106 -11.05 2.09 -11.17
CA ASP A 106 -12.38 2.00 -11.79
C ASP A 106 -13.26 0.90 -11.16
N SER A 107 -12.63 -0.10 -10.53
CA SER A 107 -13.31 -1.24 -9.93
C SER A 107 -12.45 -1.88 -8.83
N SER A 108 -13.11 -2.40 -7.79
CA SER A 108 -12.48 -3.18 -6.72
C SER A 108 -12.24 -4.65 -7.10
N ILE A 109 -12.81 -5.10 -8.22
CA ILE A 109 -12.64 -6.44 -8.80
C ILE A 109 -11.91 -6.39 -10.14
N GLY A 110 -11.26 -7.49 -10.51
CA GLY A 110 -10.45 -7.57 -11.72
C GLY A 110 -11.24 -7.32 -13.01
N SER A 111 -10.59 -6.69 -13.99
CA SER A 111 -11.24 -6.24 -15.25
C SER A 111 -11.96 -7.36 -16.00
N ARG A 112 -11.39 -8.58 -16.02
CA ARG A 112 -12.05 -9.76 -16.63
C ARG A 112 -13.37 -10.11 -15.95
N SER A 113 -13.45 -9.97 -14.64
CA SER A 113 -14.69 -10.22 -13.89
C SER A 113 -15.71 -9.13 -14.18
N VAL A 114 -15.29 -7.87 -14.29
CA VAL A 114 -16.17 -6.76 -14.70
C VAL A 114 -16.76 -7.04 -16.08
N GLU A 115 -15.94 -7.41 -17.06
CA GLU A 115 -16.39 -7.72 -18.43
C GLU A 115 -17.41 -8.88 -18.49
N ILE A 116 -17.30 -9.86 -17.59
CA ILE A 116 -18.18 -11.04 -17.58
C ILE A 116 -19.48 -10.77 -16.79
N VAL A 117 -19.39 -10.04 -15.69
CA VAL A 117 -20.51 -9.82 -14.76
C VAL A 117 -21.34 -8.60 -15.14
N ASP A 118 -20.72 -7.58 -15.75
CA ASP A 118 -21.38 -6.35 -16.17
C ASP A 118 -21.34 -6.19 -17.71
N PRO A 119 -22.30 -6.78 -18.44
CA PRO A 119 -22.37 -6.65 -19.90
C PRO A 119 -22.62 -5.21 -20.36
N THR A 120 -23.08 -4.30 -19.49
CA THR A 120 -23.26 -2.87 -19.82
C THR A 120 -21.95 -2.05 -19.76
N ALA A 121 -20.88 -2.59 -19.15
CA ALA A 121 -19.57 -1.96 -19.15
C ALA A 121 -18.86 -2.06 -20.52
N GLN A 122 -19.13 -3.11 -21.32
CA GLN A 122 -18.58 -3.27 -22.67
C GLN A 122 -19.06 -2.17 -23.63
N ASP A 123 -20.33 -1.77 -23.55
CA ASP A 123 -20.91 -0.70 -24.39
C ASP A 123 -20.27 0.68 -24.13
N ARG A 124 -19.82 0.98 -22.90
CA ARG A 124 -19.14 2.25 -22.56
C ARG A 124 -17.70 2.32 -23.09
N MET A 125 -17.00 1.18 -23.15
CA MET A 125 -15.65 1.10 -23.69
C MET A 125 -15.62 1.31 -25.22
N GLU A 126 -16.63 0.83 -25.94
CA GLU A 126 -16.74 1.01 -27.40
C GLU A 126 -17.21 2.43 -27.80
N GLY A 127 -18.03 3.08 -26.97
CA GLY A 127 -18.53 4.44 -27.21
C GLY A 127 -17.49 5.56 -27.17
N THR A 128 -16.26 5.28 -26.68
CA THR A 128 -15.17 6.28 -26.58
C THR A 128 -14.21 6.25 -27.77
N ARG A 129 -14.44 5.36 -28.75
CA ARG A 129 -13.74 5.35 -30.06
C ARG A 129 -14.67 5.82 -31.20
N LYS A 130 -15.18 7.05 -31.13
CA LYS A 130 -15.68 7.78 -32.32
C LYS A 130 -15.33 9.24 -32.24
#